data_AF-A0A2J8I984-F1
#
_entry.id   AF-A0A2J8I984-F1
#
_cell.length_a   1.000
_cell.length_b   1.000
_cell.length_c   1.000
_cell.angle_alpha   90.00
_cell.angle_beta   90.00
_cell.angle_gamma   90.00
#
_symmetry.space_group_name_H-M   'P 1'
#
loop_
_entity.id
_entity.type
_entity.pdbx_description
1 polymer ?
#
loop_
_entity_poly.entity_id
_entity_poly.type
_entity_poly.pdbx_seq_one_letter_code
_entity_poly.pdbx_strand_id
1 'polypeptide(L)'
;MTLPAKAFQRWLHDIAPEASTADVCRISGIKRTTLAQQLVRGKVSVSTVVSVSRGYHVNPLAALATFETYRDLGGPQTPPTRCELVSQISTADLLRAVLARPALDASETSRMTASPLSAPPHATSVKNWVDAIDDGEVRHRVSATTGVAPQNYSAQLTANRLSPELALATAQAAGVGPAGGLVATGLITEEEAGWPPGARQAALDSLSDGDLTALAGDRLQALGKVLRRQEQDQAQTEKIWENLG
;
A
#
# COMPACT_ATOMS: atom_id res chain seq x y z
N MET A 1 -11.35 8.51 3.75
CA MET A 1 -10.61 9.52 4.52
C MET A 1 -10.60 10.83 3.76
N THR A 2 -10.75 11.94 4.48
CA THR A 2 -11.06 13.24 3.87
C THR A 2 -10.35 14.39 4.56
N LEU A 3 -9.87 15.33 3.77
CA LEU A 3 -9.30 16.60 4.18
C LEU A 3 -10.34 17.72 4.12
N PRO A 4 -10.21 18.78 4.93
CA PRO A 4 -11.08 19.95 4.83
C PRO A 4 -10.99 20.60 3.44
N ALA A 5 -12.14 20.84 2.81
CA ALA A 5 -12.19 21.42 1.46
C ALA A 5 -11.49 22.79 1.37
N LYS A 6 -11.57 23.62 2.42
CA LYS A 6 -10.89 24.92 2.47
C LYS A 6 -9.36 24.78 2.43
N ALA A 7 -8.82 23.81 3.15
CA ALA A 7 -7.38 23.54 3.13
C ALA A 7 -6.95 23.07 1.74
N PHE A 8 -7.75 22.19 1.11
CA PHE A 8 -7.51 21.74 -0.26
C PHE A 8 -7.56 22.90 -1.26
N GLN A 9 -8.54 23.79 -1.17
CA GLN A 9 -8.66 24.95 -2.06
C GLN A 9 -7.48 25.91 -1.93
N ARG A 10 -7.01 26.15 -0.70
CA ARG A 10 -5.80 26.96 -0.47
C ARG A 10 -4.57 26.31 -1.10
N TRP A 11 -4.33 25.03 -0.80
CA TRP A 11 -3.22 24.29 -1.40
C TRP A 11 -3.28 24.30 -2.94
N LEU A 12 -4.47 24.12 -3.51
CA LEU A 12 -4.68 24.17 -4.96
C LEU A 12 -4.34 25.55 -5.55
N HIS A 13 -4.72 26.63 -4.87
CA HIS A 13 -4.37 27.99 -5.29
C HIS A 13 -2.86 28.23 -5.23
N ASP A 14 -2.17 27.63 -4.26
CA ASP A 14 -0.70 27.74 -4.14
C ASP A 14 0.03 27.03 -5.30
N ILE A 15 -0.44 25.86 -5.74
CA ILE A 15 0.21 25.09 -6.82
C ILE A 15 -0.27 25.43 -8.23
N ALA A 16 -1.47 26.01 -8.36
CA ALA A 16 -2.13 26.27 -9.64
C ALA A 16 -3.09 27.47 -9.54
N PRO A 17 -2.57 28.70 -9.32
CA PRO A 17 -3.39 29.88 -9.01
C PRO A 17 -4.38 30.25 -10.11
N GLU A 18 -3.99 30.05 -11.37
CA GLU A 18 -4.79 30.39 -12.56
C GLU A 18 -5.68 29.24 -13.06
N ALA A 19 -5.66 28.07 -12.40
CA ALA A 19 -6.40 26.92 -12.86
C ALA A 19 -7.89 27.02 -12.51
N SER A 20 -8.74 26.88 -13.54
CA SER A 20 -10.18 26.73 -13.31
C SER A 20 -10.50 25.35 -12.71
N THR A 21 -11.65 25.21 -12.05
CA THR A 21 -12.12 23.90 -11.56
C THR A 21 -12.28 22.88 -12.70
N ALA A 22 -12.62 23.35 -13.91
CA ALA A 22 -12.71 22.53 -15.10
C ALA A 22 -11.33 22.01 -15.55
N ASP A 23 -10.29 22.84 -15.47
CA ASP A 23 -8.91 22.44 -15.76
C ASP A 23 -8.39 21.43 -14.77
N VAL A 24 -8.60 21.68 -13.47
CA VAL A 24 -8.18 20.76 -12.41
C VAL A 24 -8.78 19.38 -12.62
N CYS A 25 -10.09 19.29 -12.89
CA CYS A 25 -10.77 18.03 -13.16
C CYS A 25 -10.22 17.32 -14.41
N ARG A 26 -9.97 18.08 -15.49
CA ARG A 26 -9.44 17.54 -16.74
C ARG A 26 -8.02 16.99 -16.56
N ILE A 27 -7.15 17.76 -15.92
CA ILE A 27 -5.72 17.43 -15.72
C ILE A 27 -5.58 16.26 -14.73
N SER A 28 -6.37 16.23 -13.67
CA SER A 28 -6.31 15.18 -12.63
C SER A 28 -7.11 13.91 -12.97
N GLY A 29 -7.87 13.91 -14.07
CA GLY A 29 -8.76 12.80 -14.44
C GLY A 29 -9.96 12.60 -13.51
N ILE A 30 -10.28 13.60 -12.66
CA ILE A 30 -11.39 13.53 -11.71
C ILE A 30 -12.67 14.02 -12.39
N LYS A 31 -13.78 13.28 -12.20
CA LYS A 31 -15.10 13.73 -12.68
C LYS A 31 -15.49 15.04 -11.99
N ARG A 32 -15.92 16.04 -12.76
CA ARG A 32 -16.34 17.36 -12.25
C ARG A 32 -17.39 17.25 -11.15
N THR A 33 -18.37 16.36 -11.31
CA THR A 33 -19.42 16.11 -10.31
C THR A 33 -18.85 15.59 -8.99
N THR A 34 -17.84 14.73 -9.03
CA THR A 34 -17.16 14.20 -7.84
C THR A 34 -16.46 15.31 -7.07
N LEU A 35 -15.65 16.14 -7.74
CA LEU A 35 -14.96 17.24 -7.08
C LEU A 35 -15.94 18.27 -6.52
N ALA A 36 -16.96 18.66 -7.29
CA ALA A 36 -17.99 19.58 -6.83
C ALA A 36 -18.71 19.08 -5.58
N GLN A 37 -19.12 17.80 -5.54
CA GLN A 37 -19.76 17.19 -4.37
C GLN A 37 -18.84 17.18 -3.15
N GLN A 38 -17.56 16.88 -3.32
CA GLN A 38 -16.58 16.91 -2.24
C GLN A 38 -16.41 18.32 -1.65
N LEU A 39 -16.30 19.33 -2.52
CA LEU A 39 -16.18 20.73 -2.11
C LEU A 39 -17.44 21.21 -1.37
N VAL A 40 -18.63 20.93 -1.90
CA VAL A 40 -19.92 21.28 -1.26
C VAL A 40 -20.08 20.62 0.11
N ARG A 41 -19.65 19.36 0.24
CA ARG A 41 -19.67 18.63 1.53
C ARG A 41 -18.56 19.09 2.50
N GLY A 42 -17.70 20.02 2.07
CA GLY A 42 -16.59 20.52 2.88
C GLY A 42 -15.46 19.51 3.10
N LYS A 43 -15.46 18.38 2.37
CA LYS A 43 -14.58 17.23 2.59
C LYS A 43 -14.07 16.66 1.26
N VAL A 44 -12.76 16.68 1.07
CA VAL A 44 -12.07 16.20 -0.14
C VAL A 44 -11.35 14.91 0.16
N SER A 45 -11.46 13.89 -0.69
CA SER A 45 -10.76 12.62 -0.43
C SER A 45 -9.25 12.78 -0.60
N VAL A 46 -8.49 12.01 0.17
CA VAL A 46 -7.01 11.97 0.05
C VAL A 46 -6.59 11.56 -1.36
N SER A 47 -7.31 10.61 -1.96
CA SER A 47 -7.11 10.19 -3.36
C SER A 47 -7.28 11.34 -4.36
N THR A 48 -8.18 12.29 -4.10
CA THR A 48 -8.34 13.48 -4.94
C THR A 48 -7.10 14.37 -4.88
N VAL A 49 -6.53 14.57 -3.69
CA VAL A 49 -5.26 15.32 -3.54
C VAL A 49 -4.15 14.62 -4.32
N VAL A 50 -4.02 13.30 -4.21
CA VAL A 50 -3.02 12.52 -4.94
C VAL A 50 -3.20 12.65 -6.46
N SER A 51 -4.42 12.47 -6.97
CA SER A 51 -4.72 12.61 -8.40
C SER A 51 -4.43 14.01 -8.93
N VAL A 52 -4.77 15.06 -8.16
CA VAL A 52 -4.44 16.44 -8.53
C VAL A 52 -2.93 16.67 -8.50
N SER A 53 -2.24 16.18 -7.47
CA SER A 53 -0.78 16.31 -7.35
C SER A 53 -0.08 15.71 -8.57
N ARG A 54 -0.45 14.48 -8.95
CA ARG A 54 0.07 13.81 -10.16
C ARG A 54 -0.20 14.61 -11.44
N GLY A 55 -1.42 15.12 -11.59
CA GLY A 55 -1.80 15.93 -12.76
C GLY A 55 -1.00 17.22 -12.90
N TYR A 56 -0.60 17.84 -11.78
CA TYR A 56 0.24 19.04 -11.76
C TYR A 56 1.73 18.74 -11.57
N HIS A 57 2.15 17.48 -11.71
CA HIS A 57 3.55 17.05 -11.51
C HIS A 57 4.14 17.42 -10.14
N VAL A 58 3.29 17.50 -9.12
CA VAL A 58 3.69 17.66 -7.72
C VAL A 58 3.79 16.28 -7.10
N ASN A 59 4.89 15.99 -6.40
CA ASN A 59 5.02 14.74 -5.65
C ASN A 59 3.88 14.60 -4.63
N PRO A 60 3.06 13.52 -4.67
CA PRO A 60 1.91 13.39 -3.79
C PRO A 60 2.25 13.33 -2.30
N LEU A 61 3.40 12.77 -1.93
CA LEU A 61 3.84 12.71 -0.53
C LEU A 61 4.15 14.12 0.00
N ALA A 62 4.86 14.93 -0.80
CA ALA A 62 5.10 16.34 -0.48
C ALA A 62 3.81 17.17 -0.43
N ALA A 63 2.86 16.92 -1.34
CA ALA A 63 1.56 17.59 -1.32
C ALA A 63 0.77 17.25 -0.05
N LEU A 64 0.70 15.97 0.33
CA LEU A 64 0.02 15.54 1.55
C LEU A 64 0.66 16.17 2.79
N ALA A 65 1.99 16.32 2.84
CA ALA A 65 2.69 16.96 3.95
C ALA A 65 2.26 18.40 4.25
N THR A 66 1.62 19.09 3.30
CA THR A 66 1.10 20.46 3.51
C THR A 66 -0.15 20.51 4.41
N PHE A 67 -0.82 19.37 4.60
CA PHE A 67 -2.03 19.26 5.41
C PHE A 67 -1.68 18.83 6.83
N GLU A 68 -2.31 19.45 7.84
CA GLU A 68 -2.04 19.20 9.27
C GLU A 68 -2.01 17.71 9.63
N THR A 69 -3.01 16.95 9.17
CA THR A 69 -3.16 15.51 9.44
C THR A 69 -1.99 14.67 8.93
N TYR A 70 -1.24 15.18 7.97
CA TYR A 70 -0.19 14.47 7.26
C TYR A 70 1.16 15.19 7.34
N ARG A 71 1.30 16.20 8.22
CA ARG A 71 2.51 17.03 8.32
C ARG A 71 3.78 16.20 8.52
N ASP A 72 3.68 15.07 9.23
CA ASP A 72 4.80 14.17 9.50
C ASP A 72 5.43 13.57 8.23
N LEU A 73 4.71 13.59 7.09
CA LEU A 73 5.25 13.23 5.78
C LEU A 73 6.34 14.19 5.28
N GLY A 74 6.36 15.43 5.77
CA GLY A 74 7.30 16.46 5.32
C GLY A 74 8.71 16.36 5.94
N GLY A 75 8.91 15.42 6.88
CA GLY A 75 10.20 15.19 7.51
C GLY A 75 11.22 14.50 6.59
N PRO A 76 12.48 14.33 7.05
CA PRO A 76 13.46 13.51 6.37
C PRO A 76 12.89 12.12 6.10
N GLN A 77 12.91 11.70 4.82
CA GLN A 77 12.39 10.39 4.46
C GLN A 77 13.32 9.31 5.02
N THR A 78 12.78 8.47 5.90
CA THR A 78 13.48 7.27 6.37
C THR A 78 13.45 6.24 5.23
N PRO A 79 14.60 5.72 4.78
CA PRO A 79 14.63 4.74 3.71
C PRO A 79 13.88 3.47 4.12
N PRO A 80 13.22 2.76 3.20
CA PRO A 80 12.51 1.53 3.53
C PRO A 80 13.50 0.47 4.02
N THR A 81 13.10 -0.27 5.04
CA THR A 81 13.85 -1.44 5.49
C THR A 81 13.80 -2.54 4.42
N ARG A 82 14.75 -3.48 4.50
CA ARG A 82 14.76 -4.65 3.61
C ARG A 82 13.46 -5.46 3.72
N CYS A 83 12.94 -5.63 4.94
CA CYS A 83 11.69 -6.36 5.18
C CYS A 83 10.50 -5.67 4.50
N GLU A 84 10.44 -4.33 4.54
CA GLU A 84 9.41 -3.57 3.82
C GLU A 84 9.50 -3.77 2.31
N LEU A 85 10.70 -3.72 1.73
CA LEU A 85 10.89 -3.94 0.29
C LEU A 85 10.45 -5.33 -0.14
N VAL A 86 10.89 -6.37 0.59
CA VAL A 86 10.52 -7.77 0.32
C VAL A 86 9.03 -8.01 0.51
N SER A 87 8.39 -7.32 1.46
CA SER A 87 6.94 -7.44 1.69
C SER A 87 6.09 -7.01 0.49
N GLN A 88 6.62 -6.11 -0.35
CA GLN A 88 5.98 -5.59 -1.56
C GLN A 88 6.30 -6.40 -2.82
N ILE A 89 6.80 -7.62 -2.65
CA ILE A 89 6.95 -8.60 -3.72
C ILE A 89 5.72 -9.50 -3.70
N SER A 90 5.05 -9.63 -4.84
CA SER A 90 3.88 -10.49 -4.94
C SER A 90 4.25 -11.96 -4.72
N THR A 91 3.32 -12.77 -4.22
CA THR A 91 3.56 -14.22 -4.08
C THR A 91 3.94 -14.86 -5.42
N ALA A 92 3.38 -14.39 -6.54
CA ALA A 92 3.71 -14.91 -7.88
C ALA A 92 5.14 -14.57 -8.30
N ASP A 93 5.60 -13.34 -8.04
CA ASP A 93 7.00 -12.93 -8.30
C ASP A 93 7.97 -13.74 -7.43
N LEU A 94 7.61 -13.96 -6.16
CA LEU A 94 8.43 -14.72 -5.23
C LEU A 94 8.59 -16.18 -5.67
N LEU A 95 7.50 -16.83 -6.13
CA LEU A 95 7.55 -18.19 -6.67
C LEU A 95 8.36 -18.25 -7.97
N ARG A 96 8.23 -17.25 -8.85
CA ARG A 96 9.09 -17.13 -10.02
C ARG A 96 10.57 -17.04 -9.63
N ALA A 97 10.89 -16.28 -8.60
CA ALA A 97 12.26 -16.16 -8.10
C ALA A 97 12.80 -17.50 -7.55
N VAL A 98 11.99 -18.24 -6.77
CA VAL A 98 12.35 -19.59 -6.28
C VAL A 98 12.65 -20.53 -7.45
N LEU A 99 11.78 -20.56 -8.47
CA LEU A 99 11.96 -21.42 -9.64
C LEU A 99 13.15 -21.01 -10.52
N ALA A 100 13.50 -19.72 -10.53
CA ALA A 100 14.58 -19.17 -11.33
C ALA A 100 15.96 -19.29 -10.69
N ARG A 101 16.06 -19.59 -9.38
CA ARG A 101 17.31 -19.90 -8.69
C ARG A 101 17.53 -21.41 -8.77
N PRO A 102 18.29 -21.93 -9.74
CA PRO A 102 18.47 -23.37 -9.87
C PRO A 102 19.24 -23.85 -8.63
N ALA A 103 18.66 -24.77 -7.89
CA ALA A 103 19.42 -25.52 -6.90
C ALA A 103 20.51 -26.31 -7.64
N LEU A 104 21.78 -26.02 -7.31
CA LEU A 104 22.97 -26.86 -7.50
C LEU A 104 23.68 -26.98 -8.86
N ASP A 105 23.20 -26.43 -9.99
CA ASP A 105 23.95 -26.53 -11.24
C ASP A 105 24.68 -25.25 -11.64
N ALA A 106 26.00 -25.29 -11.45
CA ALA A 106 27.00 -24.36 -11.97
C ALA A 106 27.18 -24.45 -13.51
N SER A 107 26.14 -24.80 -14.27
CA SER A 107 26.17 -24.72 -15.72
C SER A 107 25.41 -23.49 -16.17
N GLU A 108 26.17 -22.55 -16.71
CA GLU A 108 25.71 -21.50 -17.60
C GLU A 108 24.61 -22.01 -18.54
N THR A 109 23.69 -21.13 -18.92
CA THR A 109 22.61 -21.30 -19.93
C THR A 109 21.21 -21.57 -19.37
N SER A 110 20.68 -20.66 -18.56
CA SER A 110 19.46 -19.92 -18.93
C SER A 110 19.18 -18.87 -17.84
N ARG A 111 19.82 -17.70 -17.93
CA ARG A 111 19.27 -16.53 -17.25
C ARG A 111 17.98 -16.21 -17.99
N MET A 112 16.88 -16.87 -17.59
CA MET A 112 15.54 -16.37 -17.89
C MET A 112 15.60 -14.86 -17.62
N THR A 113 15.41 -14.06 -18.66
CA THR A 113 15.38 -12.60 -18.54
C THR A 113 14.44 -12.27 -17.39
N ALA A 114 15.00 -11.75 -16.30
CA ALA A 114 14.28 -11.49 -15.08
C ALA A 114 13.10 -10.58 -15.43
N SER A 115 11.89 -11.15 -15.42
CA SER A 115 10.69 -10.38 -15.70
C SER A 115 10.57 -9.30 -14.61
N PRO A 116 10.22 -8.06 -14.96
CA PRO A 116 10.08 -7.01 -13.98
C PRO A 116 9.07 -7.43 -12.91
N LEU A 117 9.38 -7.11 -11.64
CA LEU A 117 8.48 -7.38 -10.53
C LEU A 117 7.16 -6.64 -10.75
N SER A 118 6.05 -7.30 -10.42
CA SER A 118 4.74 -6.66 -10.45
C SER A 118 4.73 -5.41 -9.56
N ALA A 119 4.07 -4.34 -10.00
CA ALA A 119 3.92 -3.14 -9.19
C ALA A 119 2.96 -3.39 -8.00
N PRO A 120 3.25 -2.84 -6.80
CA PRO A 120 2.25 -2.78 -5.74
C PRO A 120 1.14 -1.78 -6.08
N PRO A 121 -0.07 -1.94 -5.51
CA PRO A 121 -0.45 -2.98 -4.55
C PRO A 121 -0.89 -4.27 -5.26
N HIS A 122 -0.62 -5.41 -4.62
CA HIS A 122 -1.22 -6.72 -4.91
C HIS A 122 -2.20 -7.13 -3.80
N ALA A 123 -2.91 -8.24 -4.00
CA ALA A 123 -4.00 -8.72 -3.13
C ALA A 123 -3.62 -8.94 -1.65
N THR A 124 -2.32 -8.91 -1.35
CA THR A 124 -1.76 -9.12 -0.01
C THR A 124 -0.78 -8.02 0.42
N SER A 125 -0.59 -6.94 -0.35
CA SER A 125 0.42 -5.90 -0.07
C SER A 125 0.33 -5.30 1.33
N VAL A 126 -0.87 -4.95 1.77
CA VAL A 126 -1.10 -4.32 3.08
C VAL A 126 -0.77 -5.32 4.19
N LYS A 127 -1.33 -6.52 4.12
CA LYS A 127 -1.09 -7.55 5.13
C LYS A 127 0.39 -7.93 5.19
N ASN A 128 1.01 -8.14 4.03
CA ASN A 128 2.41 -8.49 3.92
C ASN A 128 3.32 -7.42 4.52
N TRP A 129 3.02 -6.15 4.28
CA TRP A 129 3.77 -5.02 4.85
C TRP A 129 3.65 -5.00 6.36
N VAL A 130 2.43 -5.05 6.90
CA VAL A 130 2.23 -5.03 8.36
C VAL A 130 2.93 -6.22 9.01
N ASP A 131 2.75 -7.43 8.50
CA ASP A 131 3.41 -8.63 9.04
C ASP A 131 4.96 -8.52 8.98
N ALA A 132 5.52 -7.74 8.04
CA ALA A 132 6.97 -7.56 7.89
C ALA A 132 7.58 -6.51 8.83
N ILE A 133 6.77 -5.58 9.34
CA ILE A 133 7.19 -4.52 10.27
C ILE A 133 6.70 -4.77 11.71
N ASP A 134 5.86 -5.78 11.93
CA ASP A 134 5.30 -6.12 13.23
C ASP A 134 6.35 -6.83 14.10
N ASP A 135 6.69 -6.21 15.23
CA ASP A 135 7.55 -6.78 16.28
C ASP A 135 6.76 -7.63 17.29
N GLY A 136 5.46 -7.85 17.03
CA GLY A 136 4.52 -8.54 17.92
C GLY A 136 3.60 -7.58 18.69
N GLU A 137 3.95 -6.30 18.77
CA GLU A 137 3.26 -5.30 19.57
C GLU A 137 2.65 -4.16 18.74
N VAL A 138 2.91 -4.09 17.42
CA VAL A 138 2.43 -2.99 16.56
C VAL A 138 0.93 -2.86 16.64
N ARG A 139 0.18 -3.98 16.63
CA ARG A 139 -1.29 -3.95 16.71
C ARG A 139 -1.79 -3.29 17.99
N HIS A 140 -1.15 -3.58 19.12
CA HIS A 140 -1.50 -3.00 20.41
C HIS A 140 -1.16 -1.50 20.44
N ARG A 141 0.03 -1.13 19.97
CA ARG A 141 0.46 0.28 19.89
C ARG A 141 -0.45 1.12 18.97
N VAL A 142 -0.82 0.60 17.80
CA VAL A 142 -1.76 1.28 16.89
C VAL A 142 -3.12 1.45 17.55
N SER A 143 -3.62 0.43 18.24
CA SER A 143 -4.90 0.52 18.95
C SER A 143 -4.88 1.60 20.04
N ALA A 144 -3.82 1.63 20.85
CA ALA A 144 -3.65 2.61 21.91
C ALA A 144 -3.59 4.06 21.38
N THR A 145 -2.89 4.29 20.27
CA THR A 145 -2.69 5.64 19.72
C THR A 145 -3.88 6.13 18.89
N THR A 146 -4.57 5.23 18.18
CA THR A 146 -5.65 5.62 17.24
C THR A 146 -7.06 5.45 17.80
N GLY A 147 -7.21 4.72 18.92
CA GLY A 147 -8.50 4.33 19.46
C GLY A 147 -9.24 3.28 18.60
N VAL A 148 -8.63 2.79 17.51
CA VAL A 148 -9.21 1.71 16.70
C VAL A 148 -9.09 0.42 17.49
N ALA A 149 -10.23 -0.24 17.74
CA ALA A 149 -10.26 -1.53 18.42
C ALA A 149 -9.40 -2.57 17.66
N PRO A 150 -8.64 -3.44 18.34
CA PRO A 150 -7.77 -4.43 17.68
C PRO A 150 -8.53 -5.32 16.69
N GLN A 151 -9.78 -5.68 16.98
CA GLN A 151 -10.59 -6.49 16.06
C GLN A 151 -10.88 -5.76 14.74
N ASN A 152 -11.13 -4.45 14.79
CA ASN A 152 -11.37 -3.63 13.60
C ASN A 152 -10.10 -3.46 12.77
N TYR A 153 -8.96 -3.31 13.44
CA TYR A 153 -7.64 -3.31 12.78
C TYR A 153 -7.38 -4.64 12.07
N SER A 154 -7.56 -5.77 12.77
CA SER A 154 -7.41 -7.10 12.18
C SER A 154 -8.37 -7.38 11.02
N ALA A 155 -9.62 -6.90 11.10
CA ALA A 155 -10.59 -7.01 10.01
C ALA A 155 -10.13 -6.25 8.76
N GLN A 156 -9.58 -5.03 8.93
CA GLN A 156 -9.01 -4.24 7.85
C GLN A 156 -7.80 -4.94 7.20
N LEU A 157 -6.89 -5.50 8.00
CA LEU A 157 -5.76 -6.27 7.49
C LEU A 157 -6.20 -7.53 6.72
N THR A 158 -7.22 -8.22 7.23
CA THR A 158 -7.80 -9.39 6.56
C THR A 158 -8.42 -9.02 5.21
N ALA A 159 -9.02 -7.83 5.12
CA ALA A 159 -9.54 -7.26 3.88
C ALA A 159 -8.45 -6.66 2.97
N ASN A 160 -7.17 -6.74 3.35
CA ASN A 160 -6.02 -6.12 2.67
C ASN A 160 -6.24 -4.62 2.40
N ARG A 161 -6.76 -3.91 3.40
CA ARG A 161 -7.05 -2.47 3.31
C ARG A 161 -6.53 -1.78 4.57
N LEU A 162 -5.95 -0.60 4.38
CA LEU A 162 -5.72 0.35 5.47
C LEU A 162 -6.08 1.73 4.95
N SER A 163 -6.64 2.57 5.82
CA SER A 163 -6.76 3.99 5.53
C SER A 163 -5.38 4.65 5.58
N PRO A 164 -5.14 5.77 4.88
CA PRO A 164 -3.85 6.46 4.92
C PRO A 164 -3.42 6.82 6.34
N GLU A 165 -4.32 7.34 7.16
CA GLU A 165 -4.05 7.69 8.57
C GLU A 165 -3.66 6.47 9.39
N LEU A 166 -4.32 5.33 9.17
CA LEU A 166 -4.01 4.11 9.89
C LEU A 166 -2.71 3.47 9.39
N ALA A 167 -2.38 3.63 8.11
CA ALA A 167 -1.08 3.24 7.57
C ALA A 167 0.06 4.06 8.19
N LEU A 168 -0.12 5.37 8.36
CA LEU A 168 0.85 6.23 9.03
C LEU A 168 1.00 5.91 10.50
N ALA A 169 -0.12 5.72 11.21
CA ALA A 169 -0.08 5.30 12.60
C ALA A 169 0.60 3.94 12.78
N THR A 170 0.41 3.01 11.82
CA THR A 170 1.09 1.71 11.80
C THR A 170 2.59 1.87 11.59
N ALA A 171 3.01 2.69 10.62
CA ALA A 171 4.42 2.96 10.36
C ALA A 171 5.11 3.59 11.58
N GLN A 172 4.47 4.59 12.18
CA GLN A 172 4.95 5.26 13.39
C GLN A 172 5.06 4.27 14.56
N ALA A 173 4.03 3.44 14.78
CA ALA A 173 4.05 2.42 15.82
C ALA A 173 5.13 1.36 15.60
N ALA A 174 5.52 1.06 14.36
CA ALA A 174 6.60 0.14 14.03
C ALA A 174 7.98 0.81 13.98
N GLY A 175 8.07 2.14 14.10
CA GLY A 175 9.33 2.88 13.98
C GLY A 175 9.93 2.88 12.58
N VAL A 176 9.13 2.67 11.54
CA VAL A 176 9.55 2.69 10.13
C VAL A 176 9.12 3.98 9.43
N GLY A 177 9.65 4.21 8.22
CA GLY A 177 9.28 5.38 7.42
C GLY A 177 7.79 5.39 7.04
N PRO A 178 7.14 6.57 7.01
CA PRO A 178 5.69 6.67 6.79
C PRO A 178 5.25 6.27 5.38
N ALA A 179 6.16 6.32 4.40
CA ALA A 179 5.86 6.08 2.99
C ALA A 179 5.51 4.61 2.68
N GLY A 180 6.09 3.65 3.42
CA GLY A 180 5.93 2.22 3.13
C GLY A 180 4.47 1.75 3.19
N GLY A 181 3.72 2.21 4.19
CA GLY A 181 2.28 1.91 4.29
C GLY A 181 1.45 2.56 3.18
N LEU A 182 1.84 3.75 2.70
CA LEU A 182 1.17 4.43 1.60
C LEU A 182 1.41 3.72 0.26
N VAL A 183 2.60 3.15 0.06
CA VAL A 183 2.91 2.27 -1.08
C VAL A 183 2.10 0.97 -0.99
N ALA A 184 2.08 0.33 0.19
CA ALA A 184 1.37 -0.93 0.39
C ALA A 184 -0.15 -0.81 0.17
N THR A 185 -0.73 0.35 0.46
CA THR A 185 -2.15 0.67 0.19
C THR A 185 -2.40 1.09 -1.26
N GLY A 186 -1.34 1.32 -2.06
CA GLY A 186 -1.42 1.82 -3.43
C GLY A 186 -1.83 3.28 -3.54
N LEU A 187 -1.75 4.04 -2.45
CA LEU A 187 -2.03 5.48 -2.49
C LEU A 187 -0.97 6.20 -3.30
N ILE A 188 0.31 5.85 -3.09
CA ILE A 188 1.47 6.39 -3.80
C ILE A 188 2.30 5.26 -4.42
N THR A 189 3.12 5.59 -5.41
CA THR A 189 4.07 4.66 -6.04
C THR A 189 5.38 4.58 -5.24
N GLU A 190 6.21 3.58 -5.55
CA GLU A 190 7.56 3.45 -4.99
C GLU A 190 8.44 4.67 -5.28
N GLU A 191 8.34 5.20 -6.50
CA GLU A 191 9.05 6.41 -6.93
C GLU A 191 8.56 7.64 -6.17
N GLU A 192 7.24 7.80 -6.02
CA GLU A 192 6.65 8.90 -5.26
C GLU A 192 7.03 8.83 -3.77
N ALA A 193 7.26 7.63 -3.24
CA ALA A 193 7.77 7.37 -1.89
C ALA A 193 9.29 7.59 -1.75
N GLY A 194 9.99 7.92 -2.85
CA GLY A 194 11.44 8.13 -2.84
C GLY A 194 12.25 6.85 -2.69
N TRP A 195 11.68 5.68 -2.98
CA TRP A 195 12.42 4.43 -2.95
C TRP A 195 13.46 4.40 -4.07
N PRO A 196 14.69 3.90 -3.82
CA PRO A 196 15.68 3.76 -4.88
C PRO A 196 15.16 2.89 -6.02
N PRO A 197 15.41 3.24 -7.29
CA PRO A 197 15.03 2.39 -8.43
C PRO A 197 15.59 0.99 -8.28
N GLY A 198 14.74 -0.03 -8.46
CA GLY A 198 15.14 -1.43 -8.31
C GLY A 198 15.36 -1.91 -6.87
N ALA A 199 15.05 -1.12 -5.85
CA ALA A 199 15.25 -1.49 -4.45
C ALA A 199 14.58 -2.82 -4.07
N ARG A 200 13.36 -3.09 -4.57
CA ARG A 200 12.69 -4.38 -4.35
C ARG A 200 13.43 -5.55 -4.99
N GLN A 201 13.94 -5.37 -6.20
CA GLN A 201 14.72 -6.41 -6.88
C GLN A 201 16.04 -6.67 -6.14
N ALA A 202 16.76 -5.61 -5.75
CA ALA A 202 17.98 -5.75 -4.96
C ALA A 202 17.72 -6.44 -3.61
N ALA A 203 16.60 -6.12 -2.95
CA ALA A 203 16.20 -6.77 -1.70
C ALA A 203 15.87 -8.26 -1.91
N LEU A 204 15.19 -8.62 -3.01
CA LEU A 204 14.94 -10.00 -3.41
C LEU A 204 16.24 -10.77 -3.69
N ASP A 205 17.13 -10.17 -4.49
CA ASP A 205 18.39 -10.79 -4.90
C ASP A 205 19.33 -11.02 -3.71
N SER A 206 19.24 -10.17 -2.69
CA SER A 206 20.02 -10.33 -1.46
C SER A 206 19.56 -11.49 -0.55
N LEU A 207 18.36 -12.04 -0.73
CA LEU A 207 17.88 -13.17 0.08
C LEU A 207 18.73 -14.40 -0.17
N SER A 208 19.04 -15.17 0.88
CA SER A 208 19.61 -16.50 0.69
C SER A 208 18.55 -17.43 0.08
N ASP A 209 18.97 -18.53 -0.54
CA ASP A 209 18.03 -19.51 -1.10
C ASP A 209 17.14 -20.13 -0.02
N GLY A 210 17.69 -20.29 1.19
CA GLY A 210 16.94 -20.71 2.37
C GLY A 210 15.86 -19.70 2.77
N ASP A 211 16.22 -18.42 2.90
CA ASP A 211 15.28 -17.36 3.27
C ASP A 211 14.19 -17.17 2.22
N LEU A 212 14.57 -17.23 0.94
CA LEU A 212 13.64 -17.10 -0.19
C LEU A 212 12.63 -18.27 -0.18
N THR A 213 13.12 -19.50 0.00
CA THR A 213 12.27 -20.69 0.05
C THR A 213 11.34 -20.67 1.26
N ALA A 214 11.85 -20.31 2.44
CA ALA A 214 11.07 -20.19 3.66
C ALA A 214 9.96 -19.14 3.50
N LEU A 215 10.30 -17.94 3.02
CA LEU A 215 9.34 -16.87 2.78
C LEU A 215 8.26 -17.27 1.76
N ALA A 216 8.64 -17.96 0.69
CA ALA A 216 7.68 -18.48 -0.30
C ALA A 216 6.73 -19.50 0.32
N GLY A 217 7.25 -20.42 1.14
CA GLY A 217 6.48 -21.37 1.91
C GLY A 217 5.46 -20.71 2.83
N ASP A 218 5.89 -19.71 3.61
CA ASP A 218 5.03 -18.96 4.52
C ASP A 218 3.90 -18.23 3.77
N ARG A 219 4.22 -17.59 2.64
CA ARG A 219 3.22 -16.90 1.79
C ARG A 219 2.20 -17.88 1.21
N LEU A 220 2.64 -19.05 0.76
CA LEU A 220 1.75 -20.11 0.25
C LEU A 220 0.85 -20.68 1.35
N GLN A 221 1.40 -20.94 2.54
CA GLN A 221 0.63 -21.43 3.67
C GLN A 221 -0.44 -20.42 4.10
N ALA A 222 -0.08 -19.13 4.15
CA ALA A 222 -1.02 -18.06 4.46
C ALA A 222 -2.13 -17.94 3.41
N LEU A 223 -1.79 -18.02 2.12
CA LEU A 223 -2.75 -18.00 1.02
C LEU A 223 -3.70 -19.21 1.10
N GLY A 224 -3.18 -20.42 1.34
CA GLY A 224 -3.98 -21.62 1.47
C GLY A 224 -4.99 -21.56 2.62
N LYS A 225 -4.64 -20.93 3.74
CA LYS A 225 -5.59 -20.68 4.85
C LYS A 225 -6.74 -19.75 4.43
N VAL A 226 -6.44 -18.70 3.65
CA VAL A 226 -7.45 -17.76 3.15
C VAL A 226 -8.39 -18.44 2.16
N LEU A 227 -7.86 -19.19 1.20
CA LEU A 227 -8.65 -19.88 0.18
C LEU A 227 -9.62 -20.90 0.80
N ARG A 228 -9.13 -21.74 1.72
CA ARG A 228 -9.99 -22.71 2.42
C ARG A 228 -11.13 -22.07 3.18
N ARG A 229 -10.89 -20.90 3.80
CA ARG A 229 -11.94 -20.15 4.50
C ARG A 229 -12.98 -19.62 3.51
N GLN A 230 -12.55 -19.08 2.38
CA GLN A 230 -13.46 -18.59 1.33
C GLN A 230 -14.33 -19.72 0.76
N GLU A 231 -13.74 -20.89 0.51
CA GLU A 231 -14.47 -22.08 0.06
C GLU A 231 -15.54 -22.52 1.08
N GLN A 232 -15.21 -22.49 2.38
CA GLN A 232 -16.15 -22.81 3.46
C GLN A 232 -17.29 -21.80 3.56
N ASP A 233 -16.97 -20.50 3.51
CA ASP A 233 -17.95 -19.41 3.58
C ASP A 233 -18.90 -19.45 2.37
N GLN A 234 -18.38 -19.77 1.19
CA GLN A 234 -19.18 -19.95 -0.02
C GLN A 234 -20.11 -21.16 0.09
N ALA A 235 -19.60 -22.31 0.52
CA ALA A 235 -20.41 -23.52 0.71
C ALA A 235 -21.51 -23.34 1.77
N GLN A 236 -21.26 -22.56 2.82
CA GLN A 236 -22.29 -22.19 3.80
C GLN A 236 -23.34 -21.26 3.21
N THR A 237 -22.91 -20.27 2.42
CA THR A 237 -23.81 -19.33 1.76
C THR A 237 -24.74 -20.06 0.78
N GLU A 238 -24.19 -20.95 -0.05
CA GLU A 238 -24.96 -21.80 -0.97
C GLU A 238 -26.00 -22.65 -0.24
N LYS A 239 -25.64 -23.29 0.88
CA LYS A 239 -26.58 -24.03 1.73
C LYS A 239 -27.70 -23.15 2.31
N ILE A 240 -27.41 -21.90 2.68
CA ILE A 240 -28.44 -20.98 3.19
C ILE A 240 -29.41 -20.63 2.06
N TRP A 241 -28.91 -20.37 0.85
CA TRP A 241 -29.75 -20.11 -0.32
C TRP A 241 -30.62 -21.31 -0.71
N GLU A 242 -30.07 -22.53 -0.64
CA GLU A 242 -30.81 -23.77 -0.90
C GLU A 242 -31.93 -24.01 0.12
N ASN A 243 -31.76 -23.59 1.38
CA ASN A 243 -32.77 -23.73 2.43
C ASN A 243 -33.81 -22.60 2.47
N LEU A 244 -33.57 -21.49 1.75
CA LEU A 244 -34.51 -20.37 1.60
C LEU A 244 -35.36 -20.50 0.31
N GLY A 245 -35.14 -21.55 -0.49
CA GLY A 245 -35.92 -21.93 -1.67
C GLY A 245 -37.07 -22.87 -1.34
#